data_AF-A0A0W0ZXE4-F1
#
_entry.id   AF-A0A0W0ZXE4-F1
#
_cell.length_a   1.000
_cell.length_b   1.000
_cell.length_c   1.000
_cell.angle_alpha   90.00
_cell.angle_beta   90.00
_cell.angle_gamma   90.00
#
_symmetry.space_group_name_H-M   'P 1'
#
loop_
_entity.id
_entity.type
_entity.pdbx_description
1 polymer ?
#
loop_
_entity_poly.entity_id
_entity_poly.type
_entity_poly.pdbx_seq_one_letter_code
_entity_poly.pdbx_strand_id
1 'polypeptide(L)' 'MKNFLIIWGFLFSFAVFAADIPQDTLGAQKYDRTQCLHNTTQDCINSQCLTSEEIDCQENCRNMAQAKCQQEINE' A
#
# COMPACT_ATOMS: atom_id res chain seq x y z
N MET A 1 -36.89 -30.55 29.47
CA MET A 1 -36.62 -29.09 29.45
C MET A 1 -35.22 -28.68 29.93
N LYS A 2 -34.29 -29.61 30.24
CA LYS A 2 -32.91 -29.24 30.62
C LYS A 2 -31.94 -29.23 29.43
N ASN A 3 -32.16 -30.12 28.46
CA ASN A 3 -31.27 -30.25 27.29
C ASN A 3 -31.45 -29.14 26.24
N PHE A 4 -32.57 -28.42 26.25
CA PHE A 4 -32.84 -27.37 25.26
C PHE A 4 -32.02 -26.09 25.53
N LEU A 5 -31.69 -25.83 26.80
CA LEU A 5 -30.86 -24.68 27.20
C LEU A 5 -29.39 -24.86 26.83
N ILE A 6 -28.91 -26.11 26.72
CA ILE A 6 -27.51 -26.42 26.40
C ILE A 6 -27.21 -26.11 24.92
N ILE A 7 -28.20 -26.31 24.04
CA ILE A 7 -28.05 -26.08 22.60
C ILE A 7 -28.00 -24.58 22.28
N TRP A 8 -28.71 -23.74 23.03
CA TRP A 8 -28.74 -22.29 22.82
C TRP A 8 -27.40 -21.63 23.17
N GLY A 9 -26.70 -22.10 24.21
CA GLY A 9 -25.41 -21.55 24.62
C GLY A 9 -24.26 -21.79 23.63
N PHE A 10 -24.37 -22.83 22.79
CA PHE A 10 -23.30 -23.19 21.84
C PHE A 10 -23.21 -22.22 20.64
N LEU A 11 -24.29 -21.51 20.32
CA LEU A 11 -24.36 -20.62 19.17
C LEU A 11 -23.74 -19.23 19.42
N PHE A 12 -23.40 -18.90 20.66
CA PHE A 12 -22.89 -17.56 21.02
C PHE A 12 -21.35 -17.46 21.02
N SER A 13 -20.64 -18.51 20.59
CA SER A 13 -19.16 -18.53 20.61
C SER A 13 -18.49 -17.88 19.39
N PHE A 14 -19.26 -17.40 18.41
CA PHE A 14 -18.71 -16.59 17.32
C PHE A 14 -18.72 -15.12 17.74
N ALA A 15 -17.87 -14.79 18.71
CA ALA A 15 -17.51 -13.41 18.97
C ALA A 15 -16.90 -12.84 17.68
N VAL A 16 -17.59 -11.86 17.10
CA VAL A 16 -17.15 -11.15 15.92
C VAL A 16 -15.98 -10.28 16.33
N PHE A 17 -14.76 -10.72 16.05
CA PHE A 17 -13.59 -9.85 16.13
C PHE A 17 -13.67 -8.90 14.93
N ALA A 18 -13.86 -7.60 15.18
CA ALA A 18 -13.47 -6.62 14.19
C ALA A 18 -11.96 -6.84 13.96
N ALA A 19 -11.58 -7.21 12.74
CA ALA A 19 -10.19 -7.08 12.34
C ALA A 19 -9.91 -5.58 12.30
N ASP A 20 -9.50 -5.02 13.44
CA ASP A 20 -8.82 -3.73 13.47
C ASP A 20 -7.60 -3.90 12.58
N ILE A 21 -7.73 -3.51 11.30
CA ILE A 21 -6.58 -3.35 10.43
C ILE A 21 -5.74 -2.28 11.12
N PRO A 22 -4.53 -2.61 11.61
CA PRO A 22 -3.72 -1.64 12.32
C PRO A 22 -3.54 -0.43 11.39
N GLN A 23 -3.91 0.77 11.84
CA GLN A 23 -3.72 1.99 11.03
C GLN A 23 -2.27 2.15 10.57
N ASP A 24 -1.33 1.54 11.29
CA ASP A 24 0.08 1.45 10.90
C ASP A 24 0.31 0.78 9.54
N THR A 25 -0.49 -0.20 9.10
CA THR A 25 -0.25 -0.82 7.78
C THR A 25 -0.68 0.09 6.64
N LEU A 26 -1.71 0.93 6.83
CA LEU A 26 -2.10 1.97 5.86
C LEU A 26 -1.07 3.10 5.83
N GLY A 27 -0.54 3.48 6.99
CA GLY A 27 0.54 4.48 7.12
C GLY A 27 1.84 4.01 6.47
N ALA A 28 2.26 2.78 6.76
CA ALA A 28 3.45 2.14 6.19
C ALA A 28 3.31 1.99 4.66
N GLN A 29 2.18 1.51 4.16
CA GLN A 29 1.94 1.40 2.72
C GLN A 29 2.01 2.77 2.01
N LYS A 30 1.43 3.82 2.61
CA LYS A 30 1.52 5.18 2.06
C LYS A 30 2.94 5.73 2.12
N TYR A 31 3.65 5.47 3.23
CA TYR A 31 5.04 5.86 3.42
C TYR A 31 5.94 5.19 2.39
N ASP A 32 5.82 3.87 2.20
CA ASP A 32 6.56 3.11 1.20
C ASP A 32 6.25 3.59 -0.21
N ARG A 33 4.98 3.90 -0.53
CA ARG A 33 4.62 4.49 -1.83
C ARG A 33 5.28 5.84 -2.06
N THR A 34 5.26 6.72 -1.06
CA THR A 34 5.90 8.04 -1.17
C THR A 34 7.42 7.91 -1.28
N GLN A 35 8.02 6.98 -0.54
CA GLN A 35 9.46 6.72 -0.59
C GLN A 35 9.87 6.12 -1.95
N CYS A 36 9.09 5.17 -2.48
CA CYS A 36 9.28 4.60 -3.80
C CYS A 36 9.21 5.68 -4.89
N LEU A 37 8.18 6.53 -4.85
CA LEU A 37 8.03 7.65 -5.79
C LEU A 37 9.24 8.57 -5.75
N HIS A 38 9.66 8.96 -4.55
CA HIS A 38 10.78 9.87 -4.36
C HIS A 38 12.11 9.27 -4.83
N ASN A 39 12.41 8.04 -4.40
CA ASN A 39 13.65 7.35 -4.73
C ASN A 39 13.73 7.07 -6.24
N THR A 40 12.68 6.52 -6.84
CA THR A 40 12.63 6.22 -8.28
C THR A 40 12.72 7.48 -9.12
N THR A 41 12.05 8.56 -8.71
CA THR A 41 12.13 9.85 -9.42
C THR A 41 13.56 10.40 -9.37
N GLN A 42 14.18 10.43 -8.19
CA GLN A 42 15.55 10.95 -8.03
C GLN A 42 16.58 10.10 -8.78
N ASP A 43 16.46 8.77 -8.72
CA ASP A 43 17.36 7.88 -9.43
C ASP A 43 17.24 8.06 -10.95
N CYS A 44 16.02 8.22 -11.47
CA CYS A 44 15.78 8.54 -12.88
C CYS A 44 16.36 9.91 -13.27
N ILE A 45 16.17 10.94 -12.44
CA ILE A 45 16.73 12.28 -12.72
C ILE A 45 18.26 12.23 -12.77
N ASN A 46 18.88 11.56 -11.79
CA ASN A 46 20.33 11.47 -11.70
C ASN A 46 20.94 10.61 -12.82
N SER A 47 20.24 9.57 -13.27
CA SER A 47 20.73 8.70 -14.34
C SER A 47 20.46 9.23 -15.74
N GLN A 48 19.31 9.86 -15.97
CA GLN A 48 18.86 10.24 -17.31
C GLN A 48 18.86 11.75 -17.52
N CYS A 49 18.39 12.56 -16.56
CA CYS A 49 18.20 13.99 -16.78
C CYS A 49 19.47 14.83 -16.71
N LEU A 50 20.51 14.34 -16.02
CA LEU A 50 21.81 15.02 -16.03
C LEU A 50 22.50 14.99 -17.40
N THR A 51 22.16 13.99 -18.23
CA THR A 51 22.72 13.80 -19.58
C THR A 51 21.70 13.98 -20.69
N SER A 52 20.43 14.22 -20.35
CA SER A 52 19.35 14.42 -21.31
C SER A 52 19.20 15.90 -21.67
N GLU A 53 18.97 16.16 -22.95
CA GLU A 53 18.63 17.48 -23.46
C GLU A 53 17.11 17.75 -23.41
N GLU A 54 16.31 16.75 -22.98
CA GLU A 54 14.86 16.90 -22.88
C GLU A 54 14.47 17.80 -21.71
N ILE A 55 13.75 18.89 -22.04
CA ILE A 55 13.19 19.85 -21.06
C ILE A 55 12.24 19.13 -20.08
N ASP A 56 11.51 18.12 -20.56
CA ASP A 56 10.48 17.41 -19.81
C ASP A 56 11.01 16.16 -19.08
N CYS A 57 12.33 15.94 -19.06
CA CYS A 57 12.92 14.74 -18.48
C CYS A 57 12.48 14.51 -17.02
N GLN A 58 12.40 15.59 -16.23
CA GLN A 58 11.98 15.51 -14.83
C GLN A 58 10.52 15.06 -14.70
N GLU A 59 9.65 15.49 -15.61
CA GLU A 59 8.24 15.12 -15.63
C GLU A 59 8.05 13.68 -16.10
N ASN A 60 8.80 13.24 -17.12
CA ASN A 60 8.85 11.86 -17.56
C ASN A 60 9.31 10.90 -16.45
N CYS A 61 10.32 11.29 -15.68
CA CYS A 61 10.78 10.50 -14.52
C CYS A 61 9.71 10.39 -13.44
N ARG A 62 8.94 11.45 -13.18
CA ARG A 62 7.82 11.40 -12.22
C ARG A 62 6.70 10.48 -12.70
N ASN A 63 6.34 10.55 -13.98
CA ASN A 63 5.32 9.68 -14.57
C ASN A 63 5.75 8.20 -14.55
N MET A 64 7.03 7.93 -14.84
CA MET A 64 7.58 6.58 -14.75
C MET A 64 7.57 6.06 -13.30
N ALA A 65 8.00 6.87 -12.34
CA ALA A 65 7.99 6.50 -10.92
C ALA A 65 6.56 6.23 -10.43
N GLN A 66 5.59 7.03 -10.88
CA GLN A 66 4.18 6.80 -10.55
C GLN A 66 3.67 5.49 -11.13
N ALA A 67 3.99 5.17 -12.38
CA ALA A 67 3.59 3.90 -13.00
C ALA A 67 4.22 2.69 -12.28
N LYS A 68 5.53 2.73 -12.02
CA LYS A 68 6.26 1.64 -11.34
C LYS A 68 5.74 1.40 -9.92
N CYS A 69 5.68 2.46 -9.10
CA CYS A 69 5.23 2.33 -7.71
C CYS A 69 3.72 2.06 -7.58
N GLN A 70 2.93 2.30 -8.64
CA GLN A 70 1.53 1.88 -8.68
C GLN A 70 1.39 0.39 -9.01
N GLN A 71 2.30 -0.19 -9.79
CA GLN A 71 2.31 -1.61 -10.11
C GLN A 71 2.68 -2.48 -8.90
N GLU A 72 3.69 -2.09 -8.12
CA GLU A 72 4.12 -2.88 -6.94
C GLU A 72 3.09 -2.92 -5.79
N ILE A 73 2.05 -2.08 -5.83
CA ILE A 73 0.94 -2.13 -4.85
C ILE A 73 -0.12 -3.16 -5.27
N ASN A 74 -0.16 -3.54 -6.56
CA ASN A 74 -1.19 -4.41 -7.13
C ASN A 74 -0.71 -5.85 -7.40
N GLU A 75 0.57 -6.17 -7.16
CA GLU A 75 1.12 -7.54 -7.16
C GLU A 75 1.21 -8.09 -5.73
#